data_AF-A0A7L2ZZD8-F1
#
_entry.id   AF-A0A7L2ZZD8-F1
#
_cell.length_a   1.000
_cell.length_b   1.000
_cell.length_c   1.000
_cell.angle_alpha   90.00
_cell.angle_beta   90.00
_cell.angle_gamma   90.00
#
_symmetry.space_group_name_H-M   'P 1'
#
loop_
_entity.id
_entity.type
_entity.pdbx_description
1 polymer ?
#
loop_
_entity_poly.entity_id
_entity_poly.type
_entity_poly.pdbx_seq_one_letter_code
_entity_poly.pdbx_strand_id
1 'polypeptide(L)'
;MDGQNRSEPWQRSLQALLHALNQTLHGGMPCPAGAAGTTRGGRNANAYMYILFVMTLFAATVGSLILGYTRSRKVDKRSDPYHVYIKNRVSMI
;
A
#
# COMPACT_ATOMS: atom_id res chain seq x y z
N MET A 1 -44.65 -26.90 45.68
CA MET A 1 -43.18 -27.08 45.77
C MET A 1 -42.70 -26.95 44.34
N ASP A 2 -42.62 -25.73 43.81
CA ASP A 2 -42.52 -25.48 42.36
C ASP A 2 -41.50 -24.37 42.10
N GLY A 3 -40.25 -24.60 42.53
CA GLY A 3 -39.19 -23.60 42.44
C GLY A 3 -37.91 -24.06 41.77
N GLN A 4 -37.65 -25.38 41.71
CA GLN A 4 -36.32 -25.89 41.36
C GLN A 4 -36.20 -26.36 39.89
N ASN A 5 -37.29 -26.87 39.30
CA ASN A 5 -37.26 -27.39 37.93
C ASN A 5 -37.39 -26.31 36.84
N ARG A 6 -37.65 -25.05 37.21
CA ARG A 6 -37.82 -23.94 36.26
C ARG A 6 -36.49 -23.26 35.93
N SER A 7 -35.53 -23.28 36.86
CA SER A 7 -34.20 -22.72 36.66
C SER A 7 -33.35 -23.58 35.74
N GLU A 8 -33.44 -24.91 35.81
CA GLU A 8 -32.63 -25.78 34.96
C GLU A 8 -32.87 -25.62 33.44
N PRO A 9 -34.11 -25.61 32.92
CA PRO A 9 -34.34 -25.39 31.49
C PRO A 9 -33.97 -23.97 31.06
N TRP A 10 -34.17 -22.98 31.93
CA TRP A 10 -33.77 -21.59 31.67
C TRP A 10 -32.24 -21.44 31.63
N GLN A 11 -31.53 -22.07 32.57
CA GLN A 11 -30.07 -22.12 32.63
C GLN A 11 -29.51 -22.82 31.39
N ARG A 12 -30.09 -23.95 30.98
CA ARG A 12 -29.70 -24.65 29.74
C ARG A 12 -29.93 -23.79 28.50
N SER A 13 -31.05 -23.07 28.43
CA SER A 13 -31.33 -22.15 27.34
C SER A 13 -30.34 -20.98 27.29
N LEU A 14 -30.02 -20.39 28.45
CA LEU A 14 -29.04 -19.32 28.56
C LEU A 14 -27.63 -19.80 28.19
N GLN A 15 -27.24 -20.99 28.63
CA GLN A 15 -25.97 -21.62 28.27
C GLN A 15 -25.89 -21.90 26.77
N ALA A 16 -26.97 -22.39 26.16
CA ALA A 16 -27.03 -22.60 24.71
C ALA A 16 -26.89 -21.29 23.92
N LEU A 17 -27.55 -20.22 24.38
CA LEU A 17 -27.43 -18.89 23.77
C LEU A 17 -26.02 -18.32 23.91
N LEU A 18 -25.43 -18.39 25.10
CA LEU A 18 -24.06 -17.92 25.34
C LEU A 18 -23.04 -18.71 24.50
N HIS A 19 -23.22 -20.01 24.37
CA HIS A 19 -22.36 -20.85 23.54
C HIS A 19 -22.50 -20.51 22.05
N ALA A 20 -23.72 -20.32 21.55
CA ALA A 20 -23.96 -19.91 20.17
C ALA A 20 -23.37 -18.52 19.89
N LEU A 21 -23.45 -17.60 20.85
CA LEU A 21 -22.90 -16.25 20.73
C LEU A 21 -21.37 -16.28 20.79
N ASN A 22 -20.79 -17.12 21.66
CA ASN A 22 -19.35 -17.37 21.71
C ASN A 22 -18.83 -18.00 20.42
N GLN A 23 -19.59 -18.94 19.83
CA GLN A 23 -19.28 -19.53 18.52
C GLN A 23 -19.42 -18.53 17.38
N THR A 24 -20.32 -17.55 17.49
CA THR A 24 -20.47 -16.48 16.49
C THR A 24 -19.36 -15.44 16.61
N LEU A 25 -18.89 -15.17 17.84
CA LEU A 25 -17.77 -14.27 18.12
C LEU A 25 -16.41 -14.90 17.75
N HIS A 26 -16.16 -16.16 18.15
CA HIS A 26 -14.93 -16.88 17.79
C HIS A 26 -14.94 -17.41 16.36
N GLY A 27 -16.08 -17.87 15.88
CA GLY A 27 -16.35 -18.23 14.49
C GLY A 27 -16.88 -17.05 13.73
N GLY A 28 -16.27 -15.87 13.91
CA GLY A 28 -16.53 -14.70 13.10
C GLY A 28 -16.52 -15.12 11.64
N MET A 29 -17.71 -15.15 11.03
CA MET A 29 -17.98 -15.33 9.61
C MET A 29 -16.96 -16.24 8.90
N PRO A 30 -17.24 -17.54 8.65
CA PRO A 30 -16.85 -18.05 7.36
C PRO A 30 -17.60 -17.18 6.34
N CYS A 31 -16.96 -16.09 5.89
CA CYS A 31 -17.44 -15.33 4.76
C CYS A 31 -17.88 -16.36 3.71
N PRO A 32 -19.10 -16.25 3.13
CA PRO A 32 -19.38 -17.01 1.93
C PRO A 32 -18.20 -16.77 0.99
N ALA A 33 -17.61 -17.85 0.49
CA ALA A 33 -16.47 -17.82 -0.41
C ALA A 33 -16.82 -17.02 -1.68
N GLY A 34 -16.69 -15.71 -1.58
CA GLY A 34 -17.15 -14.72 -2.53
C GLY A 34 -16.60 -13.37 -2.12
N ALA A 35 -15.47 -13.01 -2.73
CA ALA A 35 -14.69 -11.80 -2.48
C ALA A 35 -13.93 -11.73 -1.14
N ALA A 36 -13.28 -12.84 -0.74
CA ALA A 36 -12.02 -12.72 -0.01
C ALA A 36 -11.03 -12.00 -0.94
N GLY A 37 -10.89 -10.69 -0.74
CA GLY A 37 -9.94 -9.86 -1.45
C GLY A 37 -8.56 -10.50 -1.38
N THR A 38 -8.10 -11.04 -2.52
CA THR A 38 -6.72 -11.44 -2.78
C THR A 38 -6.06 -12.23 -1.64
N THR A 39 -6.03 -13.55 -1.78
CA THR A 39 -4.92 -14.38 -1.30
C THR A 39 -3.60 -13.87 -1.91
N ARG A 40 -3.07 -12.77 -1.35
CA ARG A 40 -1.76 -12.18 -1.63
C ARG A 40 -0.62 -12.97 -0.98
N GLY A 41 -0.90 -14.15 -0.44
CA GLY A 41 0.05 -15.02 0.26
C GLY A 41 1.00 -15.81 -0.63
N GLY A 42 0.79 -15.84 -1.95
CA GLY A 42 1.69 -16.53 -2.91
C GLY A 42 2.36 -15.61 -3.95
N ARG A 43 2.05 -14.30 -3.95
CA ARG A 43 2.49 -13.34 -4.98
C ARG A 43 3.78 -12.59 -4.60
N ASN A 44 4.51 -13.06 -3.61
CA ASN A 44 5.62 -12.31 -3.01
C ASN A 44 7.01 -12.89 -3.34
N ALA A 45 7.10 -14.14 -3.82
CA ALA A 45 8.38 -14.73 -4.22
C ALA A 45 9.04 -13.96 -5.39
N ASN A 46 8.24 -13.46 -6.33
CA ASN A 46 8.72 -12.69 -7.48
C ASN A 46 8.58 -11.17 -7.31
N ALA A 47 7.95 -10.71 -6.22
CA ALA A 47 7.76 -9.28 -5.97
C ALA A 47 9.09 -8.57 -5.70
N TYR A 48 10.07 -9.28 -5.12
CA TYR A 48 11.43 -8.78 -4.92
C TYR A 48 12.10 -8.39 -6.24
N MET A 49 11.95 -9.21 -7.29
CA MET A 49 12.50 -8.91 -8.63
C MET A 49 11.87 -7.65 -9.22
N TYR A 50 10.56 -7.45 -9.02
CA TYR A 50 9.87 -6.23 -9.45
C TYR A 50 10.37 -4.99 -8.68
N ILE A 51 10.56 -5.10 -7.37
CA ILE A 51 11.08 -3.99 -6.54
C ILE A 51 12.50 -3.60 -7.00
N LEU A 52 13.39 -4.57 -7.23
CA LEU A 52 14.73 -4.31 -7.76
C LEU A 52 14.68 -3.66 -9.15
N PHE A 53 13.79 -4.15 -10.02
CA PHE A 53 13.61 -3.58 -11.35
C PHE A 53 13.14 -2.12 -11.31
N VAL A 54 12.18 -1.80 -10.44
CA VAL A 54 11.72 -0.42 -10.23
C VAL A 54 12.83 0.47 -9.70
N MET A 55 13.71 -0.04 -8.82
CA MET A 55 14.86 0.72 -8.32
C MET A 55 15.82 1.09 -9.46
N THR A 56 16.08 0.17 -10.38
CA THR A 56 16.89 0.42 -11.59
C THR A 56 16.21 1.42 -12.53
N LEU A 57 14.91 1.25 -12.79
CA LEU A 57 14.13 2.18 -13.61
C LEU A 57 14.10 3.59 -13.01
N PHE A 58 14.01 3.71 -11.70
CA PHE A 58 14.07 4.99 -11.00
C PHE A 58 15.42 5.69 -11.24
N ALA A 59 16.54 4.98 -11.04
CA ALA A 59 17.88 5.53 -11.31
C ALA A 59 18.03 5.97 -12.78
N ALA A 60 17.56 5.13 -13.71
CA ALA A 60 17.55 5.46 -15.13
C ALA A 60 16.67 6.68 -15.43
N THR A 61 15.51 6.81 -14.79
CA THR A 61 14.58 7.94 -14.97
C THR A 61 15.20 9.25 -14.50
N VAL A 62 15.86 9.25 -13.35
CA VAL A 62 16.59 10.44 -12.85
C VAL A 62 17.74 10.80 -13.79
N GLY A 63 18.51 9.82 -14.26
CA GLY A 63 19.56 10.05 -15.25
C GLY A 63 19.03 10.59 -16.58
N SER A 64 17.94 10.01 -17.09
CA SER A 64 17.26 10.46 -18.31
C SER A 64 16.64 11.84 -18.15
N LEU A 65 16.19 12.21 -16.95
CA LEU A 65 15.69 13.56 -16.67
C LEU A 65 16.81 14.58 -16.83
N ILE A 66 17.97 14.35 -16.19
CA ILE A 66 19.16 15.21 -16.31
C ILE A 66 19.63 15.28 -17.77
N LEU A 67 19.71 14.13 -18.46
CA LEU A 67 20.07 14.07 -19.87
C LEU A 67 19.01 14.77 -20.75
N GLY A 68 17.74 14.71 -20.38
CA GLY A 68 16.66 15.46 -21.02
C GLY A 68 16.84 16.97 -20.83
N TYR A 69 17.24 17.43 -19.65
CA TYR A 69 17.53 18.83 -19.41
C TYR A 69 18.75 19.33 -20.21
N THR A 70 19.79 18.50 -20.36
CA THR A 70 21.01 18.89 -21.08
C THR A 70 20.90 18.72 -22.60
N ARG A 71 20.18 17.70 -23.08
CA ARG A 71 20.08 17.36 -24.52
C ARG A 71 18.73 17.72 -25.15
N SER A 72 17.62 17.62 -24.42
CA SER A 72 16.27 17.83 -24.96
C SER A 72 15.79 19.28 -24.86
N ARG A 73 16.19 20.04 -23.83
CA ARG A 73 15.94 21.48 -23.80
C ARG A 73 16.99 22.22 -24.63
N LYS A 74 16.79 22.23 -25.95
CA LYS A 74 17.43 23.23 -26.82
C LYS A 74 16.78 24.60 -26.56
N VAL A 75 17.07 25.18 -25.39
CA VAL A 75 16.85 26.60 -25.15
C VAL A 75 17.88 27.32 -25.99
N ASP A 76 17.43 28.09 -26.98
CA ASP A 76 18.29 29.00 -27.73
C ASP A 76 19.10 29.83 -26.73
N LYS A 77 20.39 29.54 -26.65
CA LYS A 77 21.29 30.24 -25.73
C LYS A 77 21.43 31.67 -26.25
N ARG A 78 20.67 32.59 -25.64
CA ARG A 78 20.65 34.03 -25.98
C ARG A 78 22.00 34.72 -25.71
N SER A 79 22.95 34.05 -25.06
CA SER A 79 24.29 34.56 -24.79
C SER A 79 25.30 33.42 -24.71
N ASP A 80 26.46 33.64 -25.31
CA ASP A 80 27.64 32.77 -25.23
C ASP A 80 27.94 32.37 -23.76
N PRO A 81 28.26 31.09 -23.46
CA PRO A 81 28.57 30.61 -22.11
C PRO A 81 29.57 31.47 -21.34
N TYR A 82 30.51 32.13 -22.02
CA TYR A 82 31.53 32.96 -21.39
C TYR A 82 31.06 34.38 -21.09
N HIS A 83 30.02 34.87 -21.79
CA HIS A 83 29.52 36.23 -21.63
C HIS A 83 28.73 36.43 -20.32
N VAL A 84 28.25 35.35 -19.68
CA VAL A 84 27.56 35.38 -18.38
C VAL A 84 28.50 35.84 -17.26
N TYR A 85 29.77 35.45 -17.30
CA TYR A 85 30.76 35.79 -16.27
C TYR A 85 31.40 37.17 -16.49
N ILE A 86 31.27 37.73 -17.68
CA ILE A 86 31.83 39.05 -18.04
C ILE A 86 30.89 40.19 -17.62
N LYS A 87 29.59 39.94 -17.47
CA LYS A 87 28.64 40.93 -16.96
C LYS A 87 28.57 40.89 -15.44
N ASN A 88 28.94 42.00 -14.79
CA ASN A 88 28.82 42.26 -13.34
C ASN A 88 27.35 42.39 -12.87
N ARG A 89 26.45 41.52 -13.32
CA ARG A 89 25.04 41.52 -12.91
C ARG A 89 24.70 40.10 -12.51
N VAL A 90 24.29 39.94 -11.24
CA VAL A 90 23.94 38.72 -10.50
C VAL A 90 23.76 37.48 -11.40
N SER A 91 24.67 36.52 -11.25
CA SER A 91 24.57 35.18 -11.84
C SER A 91 23.23 34.56 -11.43
N MET A 92 22.33 34.38 -12.40
CA MET A 92 21.10 33.61 -12.24
C MET A 92 21.29 32.30 -13.00
N ILE A 93 21.26 31.19 -12.24
CA ILE A 93 21.33 29.80 -12.74
C ILE A 93 20.01 29.40 -13.39
#